data_AF-A0A1Q5Q167-F1
#
_entry.id   AF-A0A1Q5Q167-F1
#
_cell.length_a   1.000
_cell.length_b   1.000
_cell.length_c   1.000
_cell.angle_alpha   90.00
_cell.angle_beta   90.00
_cell.angle_gamma   90.00
#
_symmetry.space_group_name_H-M   'P 1'
#
loop_
_entity.id
_entity.type
_entity.pdbx_description
1 polymer ?
#
loop_
_entity_poly.entity_id
_entity_poly.type
_entity_poly.pdbx_seq_one_letter_code
_entity_poly.pdbx_strand_id
1 'polypeptide(L)'
;MKKQEKTHRSSRKTPRRGDATAFFDSSRSVDIVDWLVANPSEREKIEWMARQVGDTCEQVLKQHPGTHPRLADHFWCDVLAALVQVLTEALDEIDKFPSRVSQFTVDLLGARTWEAVHSQRAGSKGNAPCQQKKTRKTVSRADNDVAAGLHDAILEEAVKALVTALMTGATEATHGALDPIILRLRILAILFCPDPYAHKAVWDYCVVPLLKQGIVIRSQNYLQQFYDMFKQQWTWPT
;
A
#
# COMPACT_ATOMS: atom_id res chain seq x y z
N MET A 1 -33.11 -45.50 -25.67
CA MET A 1 -33.52 -44.33 -24.83
C MET A 1 -32.41 -44.09 -23.81
N LYS A 2 -31.60 -43.05 -23.99
CA LYS A 2 -31.58 -41.78 -23.22
C LYS A 2 -31.03 -41.87 -21.77
N LYS A 3 -29.98 -41.06 -21.54
CA LYS A 3 -29.39 -40.61 -20.25
C LYS A 3 -28.60 -41.68 -19.46
N GLN A 4 -27.47 -41.37 -18.83
CA GLN A 4 -26.92 -40.05 -18.49
C GLN A 4 -25.45 -39.89 -18.91
N GLU A 5 -25.17 -38.93 -19.79
CA GLU A 5 -23.91 -38.18 -19.70
C GLU A 5 -23.90 -37.50 -18.32
N LYS A 6 -22.93 -37.84 -17.46
CA LYS A 6 -22.64 -37.02 -16.28
C LYS A 6 -21.98 -35.74 -16.75
N THR A 7 -22.82 -34.76 -17.04
CA THR A 7 -22.46 -33.42 -17.48
C THR A 7 -21.30 -32.85 -16.68
N HIS A 8 -20.29 -32.33 -17.39
CA HIS A 8 -19.26 -31.40 -16.90
C HIS A 8 -19.90 -30.05 -16.51
N ARG A 9 -20.89 -30.06 -15.61
CA ARG A 9 -21.69 -28.89 -15.24
C ARG A 9 -21.04 -28.14 -14.09
N SER A 10 -20.73 -26.87 -14.36
CA SER A 10 -20.18 -25.88 -13.42
C SER A 10 -18.67 -25.96 -13.16
N SER A 11 -17.87 -25.68 -14.20
CA SER A 11 -16.75 -24.76 -13.96
C SER A 11 -17.38 -23.43 -13.52
N ARG A 12 -17.19 -23.05 -12.25
CA ARG A 12 -17.82 -21.85 -11.68
C ARG A 12 -17.15 -20.62 -12.33
N LYS A 13 -17.97 -19.73 -12.89
CA LYS A 13 -17.50 -18.54 -13.64
C LYS A 13 -16.86 -17.46 -12.77
N THR A 14 -16.93 -17.58 -11.45
CA THR A 14 -16.41 -16.60 -10.48
C THR A 14 -15.63 -17.29 -9.36
N PRO A 15 -14.42 -16.80 -9.02
CA PRO A 15 -13.68 -17.26 -7.84
C PRO A 15 -14.49 -17.02 -6.56
N ARG A 16 -14.28 -17.86 -5.53
CA ARG A 16 -14.84 -17.61 -4.20
C ARG A 16 -14.00 -16.54 -3.49
N ARG A 17 -14.61 -15.87 -2.50
CA ARG A 17 -13.91 -14.91 -1.63
C ARG A 17 -12.66 -15.51 -0.98
N GLY A 18 -12.73 -16.75 -0.51
CA GLY A 18 -11.57 -17.46 0.06
C GLY A 18 -10.46 -17.72 -0.96
N ASP A 19 -10.81 -17.94 -2.23
CA ASP A 19 -9.85 -18.14 -3.32
C ASP A 19 -9.11 -16.81 -3.62
N ALA A 20 -9.82 -15.68 -3.56
CA ALA A 20 -9.23 -14.35 -3.69
C ALA A 20 -8.34 -13.98 -2.48
N THR A 21 -8.79 -14.19 -1.25
CA THR A 21 -7.97 -13.98 -0.04
C THR A 21 -6.72 -14.86 -0.08
N ALA A 22 -6.82 -16.14 -0.45
CA ALA A 22 -5.66 -17.02 -0.56
C ALA A 22 -4.67 -16.60 -1.66
N PHE A 23 -5.16 -16.18 -2.84
CA PHE A 23 -4.31 -15.60 -3.89
C PHE A 23 -3.55 -14.36 -3.37
N PHE A 24 -4.27 -13.48 -2.69
CA PHE A 24 -3.73 -12.23 -2.18
C PHE A 24 -2.73 -12.43 -1.02
N ASP A 25 -3.05 -13.28 -0.04
CA ASP A 25 -2.10 -13.68 1.01
C ASP A 25 -0.88 -14.41 0.46
N SER A 26 -1.04 -15.19 -0.63
CA SER A 26 0.08 -15.78 -1.37
C SER A 26 0.96 -14.69 -1.99
N SER A 27 0.40 -13.68 -2.65
CA SER A 27 1.21 -12.58 -3.21
C SER A 27 1.92 -11.74 -2.14
N ARG A 28 1.31 -11.57 -0.95
CA ARG A 28 1.99 -10.91 0.18
C ARG A 28 3.12 -11.76 0.78
N SER A 29 2.90 -13.06 0.92
CA SER A 29 3.78 -13.96 1.69
C SER A 29 4.81 -14.71 0.84
N VAL A 30 4.62 -14.74 -0.49
CA VAL A 30 5.47 -15.41 -1.47
C VAL A 30 5.97 -14.39 -2.49
N ASP A 31 5.12 -13.84 -3.36
CA ASP A 31 5.59 -13.01 -4.50
C ASP A 31 6.40 -11.78 -4.06
N ILE A 32 5.94 -11.04 -3.04
CA ILE A 32 6.68 -9.90 -2.47
C ILE A 32 7.96 -10.36 -1.77
N VAL A 33 7.94 -11.50 -1.08
CA VAL A 33 9.11 -12.03 -0.34
C VAL A 33 10.19 -12.49 -1.32
N ASP A 34 9.83 -13.23 -2.35
CA ASP A 34 10.73 -13.67 -3.42
C ASP A 34 11.35 -12.46 -4.15
N TRP A 35 10.56 -11.42 -4.41
CA TRP A 35 11.06 -10.16 -4.97
C TRP A 35 12.07 -9.47 -4.03
N LEU A 36 11.80 -9.41 -2.72
CA LEU A 36 12.73 -8.85 -1.72
C LEU A 36 14.01 -9.69 -1.57
N VAL A 37 13.94 -11.00 -1.75
CA VAL A 37 15.12 -11.88 -1.79
C VAL A 37 15.96 -11.61 -3.04
N ALA A 38 15.33 -11.40 -4.19
CA ALA A 38 15.99 -11.08 -5.45
C ALA A 38 16.53 -9.63 -5.53
N ASN A 39 16.03 -8.71 -4.71
CA ASN A 39 16.37 -7.27 -4.75
C ASN A 39 16.92 -6.80 -3.38
N PRO A 40 18.12 -7.24 -2.96
CA PRO A 40 18.65 -6.96 -1.61
C PRO A 40 18.79 -5.47 -1.29
N SER A 41 19.19 -4.63 -2.25
CA SER A 41 19.32 -3.18 -2.08
C SER A 41 17.97 -2.47 -1.89
N GLU A 42 16.87 -3.04 -2.38
CA GLU A 42 15.53 -2.52 -2.14
C GLU A 42 14.98 -3.04 -0.81
N ARG A 43 15.30 -4.29 -0.44
CA ARG A 43 15.03 -4.84 0.88
C ARG A 43 15.67 -4.01 2.00
N GLU A 44 16.95 -3.66 1.88
CA GLU A 44 17.65 -2.81 2.86
C GLU A 44 16.97 -1.44 3.07
N LYS A 45 16.49 -0.82 1.98
CA LYS A 45 15.78 0.47 2.06
C LYS A 45 14.39 0.33 2.67
N ILE A 46 13.67 -0.77 2.38
CA ILE A 46 12.37 -1.08 2.98
C ILE A 46 12.52 -1.43 4.46
N GLU A 47 13.57 -2.16 4.85
CA GLU A 47 13.92 -2.40 6.26
C GLU A 47 14.25 -1.10 6.99
N TRP A 48 15.00 -0.18 6.37
CA TRP A 48 15.26 1.14 6.95
C TRP A 48 13.96 1.94 7.16
N MET A 49 13.06 1.97 6.16
CA MET A 49 11.75 2.61 6.30
C MET A 49 10.89 1.95 7.40
N ALA A 50 10.93 0.62 7.51
CA ALA A 50 10.23 -0.12 8.55
C ALA A 50 10.74 0.24 9.96
N ARG A 51 12.05 0.47 10.12
CA ARG A 51 12.63 0.98 11.37
C ARG A 51 12.09 2.38 11.70
N GLN A 52 11.98 3.29 10.72
CA GLN A 52 11.41 4.63 10.98
C GLN A 52 9.96 4.58 11.49
N VAL A 53 9.14 3.65 10.98
CA VAL A 53 7.78 3.38 11.50
C VAL A 53 7.84 2.86 12.94
N GLY A 54 8.75 1.91 13.23
CA GLY A 54 8.96 1.36 14.56
C GLY A 54 9.42 2.40 15.59
N ASP A 55 10.43 3.19 15.25
CA ASP A 55 11.01 4.23 16.10
C ASP A 55 9.97 5.32 16.42
N THR A 56 9.19 5.75 15.42
CA THR A 56 8.09 6.72 15.62
C THR A 56 6.99 6.13 16.50
N CYS A 57 6.63 4.85 16.30
CA CYS A 57 5.66 4.15 17.13
C CYS A 57 6.12 4.08 18.60
N GLU A 58 7.38 3.74 18.84
CA GLU A 58 7.95 3.69 20.19
C GLU A 58 7.94 5.07 20.87
N GLN A 59 8.26 6.14 20.13
CA GLN A 59 8.20 7.52 20.64
C GLN A 59 6.77 7.90 21.09
N VAL A 60 5.77 7.67 20.24
CA VAL A 60 4.35 7.97 20.57
C VAL A 60 3.89 7.13 21.76
N LEU A 61 4.27 5.85 21.84
CA LEU A 61 3.90 4.96 22.95
C LEU A 61 4.55 5.35 24.29
N LYS A 62 5.75 5.93 24.28
CA LYS A 62 6.39 6.50 25.48
C LYS A 62 5.66 7.73 26.01
N GLN A 63 5.16 8.58 25.10
CA GLN A 63 4.40 9.79 25.44
C GLN A 63 2.94 9.48 25.83
N HIS A 64 2.34 8.47 25.19
CA HIS A 64 0.93 8.11 25.33
C HIS A 64 0.77 6.62 25.70
N PRO A 65 1.19 6.20 26.91
CA PRO A 65 1.11 4.80 27.33
C PRO A 65 -0.33 4.29 27.36
N GLY A 66 -0.51 3.00 27.04
CA GLY A 66 -1.83 2.35 26.95
C GLY A 66 -2.53 2.47 25.60
N THR A 67 -2.07 3.34 24.70
CA THR A 67 -2.68 3.56 23.37
C THR A 67 -2.32 2.50 22.32
N HIS A 68 -1.44 1.54 22.63
CA HIS A 68 -0.95 0.50 21.72
C HIS A 68 -2.04 -0.21 20.89
N PRO A 69 -3.17 -0.68 21.46
CA PRO A 69 -4.21 -1.36 20.66
C PRO A 69 -4.83 -0.45 19.58
N ARG A 70 -4.85 0.86 19.80
CA ARG A 70 -5.45 1.86 18.92
C ARG A 70 -4.52 2.22 17.75
N LEU A 71 -3.22 2.35 18.04
CA LEU A 71 -2.16 2.52 17.03
C LEU A 71 -1.91 1.23 16.21
N ALA A 72 -2.10 0.05 16.82
CA ALA A 72 -2.03 -1.23 16.11
C ALA A 72 -3.23 -1.47 15.17
N ASP A 73 -4.42 -0.92 15.46
CA ASP A 73 -5.58 -1.01 14.57
C ASP A 73 -5.44 -0.04 13.39
N HIS A 74 -4.68 -0.50 12.40
CA HIS A 74 -4.48 0.08 11.06
C HIS A 74 -3.88 1.50 10.99
N PHE A 75 -3.63 2.21 12.10
CA PHE A 75 -3.13 3.59 12.05
C PHE A 75 -1.89 3.73 11.14
N TRP A 76 -0.83 2.95 11.36
CA TRP A 76 0.39 3.02 10.56
C TRP A 76 0.18 2.74 9.07
N CYS A 77 -0.72 1.81 8.71
CA CYS A 77 -1.02 1.55 7.30
C CYS A 77 -2.01 2.56 6.68
N ASP A 78 -2.80 3.28 7.49
CA ASP A 78 -3.54 4.48 7.05
C ASP A 78 -2.51 5.57 6.68
N VAL A 79 -1.50 5.84 7.54
CA VAL A 79 -0.45 6.84 7.29
C VAL A 79 0.39 6.51 6.05
N LEU A 80 0.88 5.27 5.91
CA LEU A 80 1.69 4.87 4.75
C LEU A 80 0.88 4.97 3.44
N ALA A 81 -0.38 4.55 3.43
CA ALA A 81 -1.23 4.65 2.25
C ALA A 81 -1.58 6.11 1.90
N ALA A 82 -1.81 6.96 2.90
CA ALA A 82 -2.01 8.39 2.71
C ALA A 82 -0.75 9.08 2.16
N LEU A 83 0.44 8.74 2.66
CA LEU A 83 1.70 9.28 2.12
C LEU A 83 1.91 8.84 0.66
N VAL A 84 1.60 7.58 0.32
CA VAL A 84 1.62 7.10 -1.07
C VAL A 84 0.63 7.87 -1.94
N GLN A 85 -0.59 8.13 -1.46
CA GLN A 85 -1.57 8.95 -2.16
C GLN A 85 -1.00 10.34 -2.44
N VAL A 86 -0.57 11.05 -1.39
CA VAL A 86 -0.06 12.42 -1.48
C VAL A 86 1.16 12.52 -2.37
N LEU A 87 2.11 11.59 -2.27
CA LEU A 87 3.27 11.53 -3.17
C LEU A 87 2.84 11.29 -4.62
N THR A 88 1.89 10.37 -4.88
CA THR A 88 1.39 10.08 -6.24
C THR A 88 0.67 11.29 -6.85
N GLU A 89 -0.14 12.01 -6.06
CA GLU A 89 -0.86 13.21 -6.49
C GLU A 89 0.07 14.42 -6.66
N ALA A 90 1.14 14.51 -5.85
CA ALA A 90 2.13 15.57 -5.91
C ALA A 90 3.31 15.29 -6.86
N LEU A 91 3.38 14.13 -7.54
CA LEU A 91 4.45 13.80 -8.48
C LEU A 91 4.71 14.95 -9.47
N ASP A 92 3.65 15.38 -10.17
CA ASP A 92 3.71 16.46 -11.17
C ASP A 92 4.06 17.84 -10.57
N GLU A 93 3.91 18.04 -9.25
CA GLU A 93 4.30 19.27 -8.55
C GLU A 93 5.76 19.21 -8.08
N ILE A 94 6.23 18.04 -7.62
CA ILE A 94 7.55 17.86 -7.01
C ILE A 94 8.65 17.63 -8.08
N ASP A 95 8.36 16.91 -9.18
CA ASP A 95 9.33 16.68 -10.26
C ASP A 95 9.76 17.99 -10.98
N LYS A 96 8.98 19.07 -10.80
CA LYS A 96 9.30 20.43 -11.26
C LYS A 96 10.38 21.13 -10.42
N PHE A 97 10.73 20.60 -9.23
CA PHE A 97 11.73 21.17 -8.31
C PHE A 97 12.78 20.12 -7.89
N PRO A 98 13.61 19.64 -8.82
CA PRO A 98 14.33 18.38 -8.69
C PRO A 98 15.59 18.38 -7.80
N SER A 99 16.01 19.51 -7.22
CA SER A 99 17.37 19.64 -6.66
C SER A 99 17.52 19.41 -5.15
N ARG A 100 16.42 19.30 -4.39
CA ARG A 100 16.36 18.76 -3.00
C ARG A 100 14.90 18.75 -2.53
N VAL A 101 14.51 17.70 -1.79
CA VAL A 101 13.33 17.76 -0.93
C VAL A 101 13.63 18.77 0.18
N SER A 102 13.08 19.98 0.07
CA SER A 102 13.28 21.03 1.07
C SER A 102 12.51 20.72 2.35
N GLN A 103 12.89 21.31 3.50
CA GLN A 103 12.11 21.16 4.73
C GLN A 103 10.64 21.59 4.51
N PHE A 104 10.41 22.68 3.76
CA PHE A 104 9.08 23.11 3.34
C PHE A 104 8.32 22.04 2.54
N THR A 105 9.00 21.29 1.68
CA THR A 105 8.41 20.14 0.96
C THR A 105 8.02 19.02 1.92
N VAL A 106 8.88 18.70 2.90
CA VAL A 106 8.59 17.70 3.94
C VAL A 106 7.40 18.13 4.81
N ASP A 107 7.36 19.39 5.24
CA ASP A 107 6.29 19.96 6.07
C ASP A 107 4.94 19.93 5.33
N LEU A 108 4.95 20.29 4.03
CA LEU A 108 3.77 20.23 3.15
C LEU A 108 3.29 18.79 2.94
N LEU A 109 4.21 17.84 2.71
CA LEU A 109 3.87 16.41 2.63
C LEU A 109 3.28 15.92 3.95
N GLY A 110 3.83 16.33 5.10
CA GLY A 110 3.33 15.98 6.43
C GLY A 110 1.90 16.49 6.66
N ALA A 111 1.65 17.75 6.31
CA ALA A 111 0.31 18.36 6.40
C ALA A 111 -0.71 17.66 5.49
N ARG A 112 -0.42 17.51 4.19
CA ARG A 112 -1.33 16.83 3.24
C ARG A 112 -1.56 15.35 3.63
N THR A 113 -0.53 14.67 4.16
CA THR A 113 -0.66 13.28 4.65
C THR A 113 -1.59 13.22 5.86
N TRP A 114 -1.47 14.16 6.81
CA TRP A 114 -2.37 14.25 7.95
C TRP A 114 -3.83 14.49 7.52
N GLU A 115 -4.09 15.45 6.62
CA GLU A 115 -5.43 15.72 6.08
C GLU A 115 -6.07 14.46 5.47
N ALA A 116 -5.29 13.70 4.69
CA ALA A 116 -5.72 12.43 4.11
C ALA A 116 -6.01 11.37 5.18
N VAL A 117 -5.13 11.19 6.18
CA VAL A 117 -5.35 10.25 7.31
C VAL A 117 -6.61 10.62 8.09
N HIS A 118 -6.75 11.88 8.50
CA HIS A 118 -7.91 12.37 9.26
C HIS A 118 -9.22 12.12 8.49
N SER A 119 -9.26 12.46 7.20
CA SER A 119 -10.41 12.18 6.32
C SER A 119 -10.74 10.68 6.22
N GLN A 120 -9.72 9.84 6.02
CA GLN A 120 -9.88 8.38 5.98
C GLN A 120 -10.43 7.81 7.30
N ARG A 121 -9.96 8.30 8.45
CA ARG A 121 -10.34 7.80 9.79
C ARG A 121 -11.71 8.30 10.25
N ALA A 122 -12.12 9.51 9.86
CA ALA A 122 -13.49 10.00 10.04
C ALA A 122 -14.50 9.21 9.19
N GLY A 123 -14.15 8.86 7.94
CA GLY A 123 -14.99 8.04 7.07
C GLY A 123 -15.03 6.54 7.43
N SER A 124 -13.94 6.01 7.99
CA SER A 124 -13.79 4.60 8.33
C SER A 124 -14.51 4.22 9.62
N LYS A 125 -15.10 3.03 9.65
CA LYS A 125 -15.96 2.52 10.73
C LYS A 125 -15.49 1.16 11.28
N GLY A 126 -14.18 0.91 11.21
CA GLY A 126 -13.54 -0.31 11.74
C GLY A 126 -13.85 -1.62 10.99
N ASN A 127 -14.56 -1.55 9.86
CA ASN A 127 -14.88 -2.72 9.05
C ASN A 127 -13.84 -2.93 7.95
N ALA A 128 -13.38 -4.17 7.82
CA ALA A 128 -12.89 -4.68 6.55
C ALA A 128 -13.98 -4.51 5.45
N PRO A 129 -13.71 -3.92 4.28
CA PRO A 129 -14.31 -4.28 3.00
C PRO A 129 -14.73 -5.74 2.96
N CYS A 130 -15.93 -5.97 2.42
CA CYS A 130 -16.62 -7.24 2.46
C CYS A 130 -17.11 -7.72 3.85
N GLN A 131 -17.02 -6.94 4.94
CA GLN A 131 -17.84 -7.12 6.16
C GLN A 131 -19.19 -6.39 6.01
N GLN A 132 -20.29 -7.14 5.94
CA GLN A 132 -21.63 -6.57 6.04
C GLN A 132 -21.96 -6.26 7.50
N LYS A 133 -22.48 -5.04 7.75
CA LYS A 133 -22.87 -4.59 9.10
C LYS A 133 -23.99 -5.46 9.67
N LYS A 134 -23.68 -6.21 10.74
CA LYS A 134 -24.69 -6.76 11.66
C LYS A 134 -24.71 -5.92 12.94
N THR A 135 -25.50 -4.83 12.88
CA THR A 135 -26.04 -4.09 14.05
C THR A 135 -25.09 -3.71 15.21
N ARG A 136 -24.49 -2.51 15.13
CA ARG A 136 -24.26 -1.62 16.29
C ARG A 136 -24.04 -0.17 15.81
N LYS A 137 -24.21 0.83 16.69
CA LYS A 137 -23.94 2.25 16.38
C LYS A 137 -22.57 2.37 15.71
N THR A 138 -22.50 2.89 14.49
CA THR A 138 -21.23 2.99 13.76
C THR A 138 -20.43 4.21 14.23
N VAL A 139 -19.71 4.01 15.32
CA VAL A 139 -18.58 4.83 15.77
C VAL A 139 -17.49 4.78 14.68
N SER A 140 -16.90 5.92 14.32
CA SER A 140 -15.81 5.99 13.34
C SER A 140 -14.47 5.55 13.95
N ARG A 141 -13.40 5.40 13.15
CA ARG A 141 -12.05 5.20 13.71
C ARG A 141 -11.63 6.43 14.52
N ALA A 142 -11.88 7.64 14.02
CA ALA A 142 -11.60 8.90 14.72
C ALA A 142 -12.31 9.00 16.08
N ASP A 143 -13.60 8.65 16.16
CA ASP A 143 -14.33 8.62 17.45
C ASP A 143 -13.69 7.64 18.46
N ASN A 144 -13.16 6.50 17.97
CA ASN A 144 -12.45 5.51 18.80
C ASN A 144 -11.04 5.98 19.19
N ASP A 145 -10.39 6.82 18.37
CA ASP A 145 -9.10 7.45 18.70
C ASP A 145 -9.28 8.43 19.87
N VAL A 146 -10.28 9.33 19.77
CA VAL A 146 -10.65 10.26 20.83
C VAL A 146 -11.04 9.52 22.11
N ALA A 147 -11.80 8.43 22.02
CA ALA A 147 -12.17 7.60 23.17
C ALA A 147 -10.96 6.88 23.82
N ALA A 148 -9.84 6.73 23.11
CA ALA A 148 -8.58 6.19 23.60
C ALA A 148 -7.57 7.27 24.04
N GLY A 149 -7.96 8.56 24.02
CA GLY A 149 -7.08 9.69 24.36
C GLY A 149 -6.11 10.10 23.24
N LEU A 150 -6.24 9.55 22.04
CA LEU A 150 -5.49 9.97 20.85
C LEU A 150 -6.28 11.05 20.11
N HIS A 151 -6.11 12.29 20.54
CA HIS A 151 -6.69 13.46 19.88
C HIS A 151 -5.91 13.83 18.61
N ASP A 152 -6.57 14.56 17.71
CA ASP A 152 -6.04 14.97 16.41
C ASP A 152 -4.62 15.54 16.47
N ALA A 153 -4.33 16.44 17.41
CA ALA A 153 -2.99 17.02 17.57
C ALA A 153 -1.87 15.98 17.79
N ILE A 154 -2.15 14.91 18.55
CA ILE A 154 -1.19 13.81 18.83
C ILE A 154 -0.97 12.98 17.56
N LEU A 155 -2.06 12.67 16.84
CA LEU A 155 -1.99 11.90 15.60
C LEU A 155 -1.33 12.71 14.47
N GLU A 156 -1.59 14.02 14.39
CA GLU A 156 -0.97 14.95 13.46
C GLU A 156 0.55 15.04 13.69
N GLU A 157 0.98 15.18 14.95
CA GLU A 157 2.40 15.18 15.32
C GLU A 157 3.06 13.85 14.94
N ALA A 158 2.42 12.70 15.26
CA ALA A 158 2.92 11.37 14.88
C ALA A 158 3.03 11.18 13.35
N VAL A 159 2.06 11.67 12.57
CA VAL A 159 2.09 11.62 11.11
C VAL A 159 3.22 12.49 10.56
N LYS A 160 3.35 13.74 11.02
CA LYS A 160 4.42 14.65 10.57
C LYS A 160 5.81 14.14 10.93
N ALA A 161 5.98 13.59 12.13
CA ALA A 161 7.23 12.97 12.57
C ALA A 161 7.62 11.79 11.65
N LEU A 162 6.67 10.89 11.34
CA LEU A 162 6.94 9.75 10.45
C LEU A 162 7.25 10.20 9.02
N VAL A 163 6.50 11.17 8.47
CA VAL A 163 6.77 11.71 7.13
C VAL A 163 8.14 12.38 7.08
N THR A 164 8.54 13.10 8.12
CA THR A 164 9.88 13.68 8.23
C THR A 164 10.95 12.60 8.24
N ALA A 165 10.83 11.59 9.11
CA ALA A 165 11.76 10.48 9.19
C ALA A 165 11.94 9.76 7.84
N LEU A 166 10.83 9.42 7.16
CA LEU A 166 10.84 8.72 5.87
C LEU A 166 11.42 9.57 4.73
N MET A 167 11.13 10.87 4.67
CA MET A 167 11.56 11.73 3.56
C MET A 167 12.99 12.26 3.74
N THR A 168 13.46 12.50 4.96
CA THR A 168 14.84 13.00 5.20
C THR A 168 15.90 11.97 4.79
N GLY A 169 15.66 10.68 5.03
CA GLY A 169 16.56 9.60 4.58
C GLY A 169 16.45 9.25 3.09
N ALA A 170 15.51 9.84 2.35
CA ALA A 170 15.29 9.56 0.92
C ALA A 170 16.09 10.48 -0.02
N THR A 171 17.03 11.28 0.50
CA THR A 171 17.59 12.48 -0.16
C THR A 171 18.74 12.26 -1.16
N GLU A 172 18.76 11.11 -1.84
CA GLU A 172 19.57 10.89 -3.06
C GLU A 172 18.70 10.96 -4.33
N ALA A 173 17.83 11.97 -4.39
CA ALA A 173 16.87 12.14 -5.48
C ALA A 173 17.50 12.78 -6.72
N THR A 174 18.02 11.95 -7.64
CA THR A 174 18.11 12.34 -9.07
C THR A 174 16.71 12.33 -9.72
N HIS A 175 16.56 12.96 -10.89
CA HIS A 175 15.29 12.92 -11.67
C HIS A 175 14.69 11.50 -11.75
N GLY A 176 13.40 11.36 -11.46
CA GLY A 176 12.69 10.07 -11.42
C GLY A 176 12.76 9.31 -10.08
N ALA A 177 13.33 9.88 -9.01
CA ALA A 177 13.53 9.19 -7.73
C ALA A 177 12.27 8.95 -6.87
N LEU A 178 11.13 9.60 -7.18
CA LEU A 178 9.89 9.41 -6.41
C LEU A 178 9.24 8.04 -6.65
N ASP A 179 9.32 7.49 -7.87
CA ASP A 179 8.76 6.17 -8.20
C ASP A 179 9.34 5.03 -7.34
N PRO A 180 10.67 4.92 -7.15
CA PRO A 180 11.25 3.98 -6.19
C PRO A 180 10.79 4.18 -4.74
N ILE A 181 10.61 5.43 -4.28
CA ILE A 181 10.12 5.72 -2.92
C ILE A 181 8.67 5.25 -2.79
N ILE A 182 7.82 5.57 -3.75
CA ILE A 182 6.42 5.15 -3.81
C ILE A 182 6.32 3.62 -3.84
N LEU A 183 7.12 2.92 -4.65
CA LEU A 183 7.17 1.45 -4.69
C LEU A 183 7.48 0.86 -3.29
N ARG A 184 8.51 1.35 -2.62
CA ARG A 184 8.91 0.90 -1.27
C ARG A 184 7.81 1.12 -0.24
N LEU A 185 7.20 2.31 -0.24
CA LEU A 185 6.08 2.64 0.65
C LEU A 185 4.84 1.77 0.39
N ARG A 186 4.52 1.46 -0.88
CA ARG A 186 3.43 0.54 -1.23
C ARG A 186 3.67 -0.87 -0.70
N ILE A 187 4.89 -1.41 -0.87
CA ILE A 187 5.28 -2.72 -0.34
C ILE A 187 5.19 -2.72 1.19
N LEU A 188 5.76 -1.69 1.85
CA LEU A 188 5.74 -1.54 3.30
C LEU A 188 4.31 -1.48 3.86
N ALA A 189 3.42 -0.70 3.24
CA ALA A 189 2.01 -0.61 3.63
C ALA A 189 1.27 -1.95 3.53
N ILE A 190 1.57 -2.75 2.50
CA ILE A 190 0.98 -4.08 2.29
C ILE A 190 1.49 -5.10 3.32
N LEU A 191 2.76 -5.03 3.70
CA LEU A 191 3.35 -5.90 4.72
C LEU A 191 2.88 -5.54 6.14
N PHE A 192 2.76 -4.24 6.46
CA PHE A 192 2.29 -3.77 7.77
C PHE A 192 0.79 -3.93 7.99
N CYS A 193 -0.03 -3.85 6.93
CA CYS A 193 -1.47 -3.95 7.07
C CYS A 193 -1.90 -5.40 7.33
N PRO A 194 -2.64 -5.71 8.41
CA PRO A 194 -3.07 -7.08 8.71
C PRO A 194 -3.86 -7.73 7.57
N ASP A 195 -4.78 -6.97 6.98
CA ASP A 195 -5.57 -7.32 5.79
C ASP A 195 -5.49 -6.14 4.80
N PRO A 196 -4.54 -6.09 3.86
CA PRO A 196 -4.38 -4.96 2.94
C PRO A 196 -5.42 -4.94 1.81
N TYR A 197 -6.11 -6.06 1.59
CA TYR A 197 -7.16 -6.23 0.58
C TYR A 197 -8.51 -5.72 1.10
N ALA A 198 -8.68 -5.73 2.41
CA ALA A 198 -9.67 -4.95 3.13
C ALA A 198 -9.11 -3.62 3.69
N HIS A 199 -7.80 -3.40 3.72
CA HIS A 199 -7.18 -2.09 3.94
C HIS A 199 -7.57 -1.04 2.87
N LYS A 200 -8.82 -0.52 2.75
CA LYS A 200 -9.26 0.39 1.66
C LYS A 200 -8.19 1.35 1.13
N ALA A 201 -7.57 2.19 1.97
CA ALA A 201 -6.54 3.12 1.46
C ALA A 201 -5.32 2.35 0.91
N VAL A 202 -4.87 1.31 1.60
CA VAL A 202 -3.83 0.37 1.11
C VAL A 202 -4.26 -0.32 -0.18
N TRP A 203 -5.54 -0.67 -0.35
CA TRP A 203 -6.07 -1.26 -1.59
C TRP A 203 -6.01 -0.27 -2.76
N ASP A 204 -6.60 0.91 -2.59
CA ASP A 204 -6.72 1.92 -3.66
C ASP A 204 -5.36 2.51 -4.06
N TYR A 205 -4.47 2.78 -3.09
CA TYR A 205 -3.21 3.49 -3.32
C TYR A 205 -1.96 2.59 -3.35
N CYS A 206 -2.02 1.36 -2.82
CA CYS A 206 -0.88 0.43 -2.80
C CYS A 206 -1.12 -0.83 -3.65
N VAL A 207 -2.15 -1.64 -3.33
CA VAL A 207 -2.39 -2.93 -4.00
C VAL A 207 -2.77 -2.73 -5.46
N VAL A 208 -3.80 -1.92 -5.76
CA VAL A 208 -4.30 -1.72 -7.13
C VAL A 208 -3.23 -1.13 -8.05
N PRO A 209 -2.43 -0.11 -7.65
CA PRO A 209 -1.35 0.39 -8.48
C PRO A 209 -0.24 -0.65 -8.76
N LEU A 210 0.17 -1.44 -7.77
CA LEU A 210 1.16 -2.51 -7.99
C LEU A 210 0.63 -3.60 -8.94
N LEU A 211 -0.63 -4.01 -8.78
CA LEU A 211 -1.25 -4.97 -9.69
C LEU A 211 -1.35 -4.42 -11.12
N LYS A 212 -1.70 -3.14 -11.29
CA LYS A 212 -1.70 -2.46 -12.60
C LYS A 212 -0.30 -2.43 -13.21
N GLN A 213 0.72 -2.06 -12.45
CA GLN A 213 2.12 -2.07 -12.91
C GLN A 213 2.55 -3.49 -13.34
N GLY A 214 2.27 -4.51 -12.55
CA GLY A 214 2.58 -5.91 -12.89
C GLY A 214 1.86 -6.42 -14.15
N ILE A 215 0.60 -6.03 -14.34
CA ILE A 215 -0.16 -6.33 -15.58
C ILE A 215 0.49 -5.65 -16.78
N VAL A 216 0.82 -4.35 -16.69
CA VAL A 216 1.46 -3.61 -17.77
C VAL A 216 2.80 -4.25 -18.17
N ILE A 217 3.66 -4.56 -17.19
CA ILE A 217 4.96 -5.20 -17.43
C ILE A 217 4.79 -6.56 -18.11
N ARG A 218 3.86 -7.42 -17.64
CA ARG A 218 3.61 -8.72 -18.31
C ARG A 218 3.03 -8.56 -19.71
N SER A 219 2.14 -7.60 -19.94
CA SER A 219 1.58 -7.31 -21.26
C SER A 219 2.66 -6.81 -22.22
N GLN A 220 3.56 -5.93 -21.77
CA GLN A 220 4.71 -5.46 -22.55
C GLN A 220 5.66 -6.62 -22.91
N ASN A 221 6.00 -7.47 -21.95
CA ASN A 221 6.85 -8.64 -22.20
C ASN A 221 6.23 -9.61 -23.21
N TYR A 222 4.92 -9.87 -23.11
CA TYR A 222 4.20 -10.71 -24.09
C TYR A 222 4.19 -10.08 -25.48
N LEU A 223 3.88 -8.78 -25.59
CA LEU A 223 3.93 -8.05 -26.86
C LEU A 223 5.34 -8.06 -27.46
N GLN A 224 6.37 -7.87 -26.65
CA GLN A 224 7.77 -7.90 -27.08
C GLN A 224 8.14 -9.29 -27.64
N GLN A 225 7.82 -10.37 -26.91
CA GLN A 225 8.02 -11.75 -27.39
C GLN A 225 7.25 -12.03 -28.70
N PHE A 226 6.02 -11.54 -28.81
CA PHE A 226 5.22 -11.64 -30.03
C PHE A 226 5.87 -10.89 -31.20
N TYR A 227 6.36 -9.66 -31.00
CA TYR A 227 7.10 -8.93 -32.03
C TYR A 227 8.42 -9.61 -32.41
N ASP A 228 9.16 -10.17 -31.44
CA ASP A 228 10.43 -10.84 -31.70
C ASP A 228 10.25 -12.15 -32.48
N MET A 229 9.12 -12.84 -32.32
CA MET A 229 8.72 -13.96 -33.19
C MET A 229 8.60 -13.53 -34.67
N PHE A 230 8.07 -12.33 -34.96
CA PHE A 230 8.02 -11.81 -36.34
C PHE A 230 9.37 -11.33 -36.89
N LYS A 231 10.38 -11.10 -36.04
CA LYS A 231 11.74 -10.75 -36.48
C LYS A 231 12.60 -11.96 -36.86
N GLN A 232 12.21 -13.17 -36.44
CA GLN A 232 12.88 -14.42 -36.82
C GLN A 232 12.63 -14.73 -38.30
N GLN A 233 13.50 -15.50 -38.95
CA GLN A 233 13.26 -15.96 -40.32
C GLN A 233 12.16 -17.03 -40.34
N TRP A 234 11.02 -16.71 -40.97
CA TRP A 234 9.91 -17.64 -41.13
C TRP A 234 10.17 -18.57 -42.33
N THR A 235 10.46 -19.84 -42.04
CA THR A 235 10.37 -20.91 -43.05
C THR A 235 8.94 -21.44 -43.07
N TRP A 236 8.27 -21.30 -44.22
CA TRP A 236 6.96 -21.93 -44.42
C TRP A 236 7.09 -23.47 -44.30
N PRO A 237 6.11 -24.17 -43.69
CA PRO A 237 6.03 -25.62 -43.80
C PRO A 237 5.91 -26.00 -45.29
N THR A 238 6.85 -26.83 -45.76
CA THR A 238 6.83 -27.45 -47.10
C THR A 238 6.03 -28.73 -47.10
#